data_AF-A0A972QML8-F1
#
_entry.id   AF-A0A972QML8-F1
#
_cell.length_a   1.000
_cell.length_b   1.000
_cell.length_c   1.000
_cell.angle_alpha   90.00
_cell.angle_beta   90.00
_cell.angle_gamma   90.00
#
_symmetry.space_group_name_H-M   'P 1'
#
loop_
_entity.id
_entity.type
_entity.pdbx_description
1 polymer ?
#
loop_
_entity_poly.entity_id
_entity_poly.type
_entity_poly.pdbx_seq_one_letter_code
_entity_poly.pdbx_strand_id
1 'polypeptide(L)'
;MKNQNNGKQELEELGEVFDQFRRKLPELIKQEQTRLTEGARQESAGIINRAREEAAGVVGTALAQAKKETEAESARIIAEAEAKAKEAEAESARAIAEAEAKAKEINETAKAEAKEEAAGYLDGVRQKAELIVEELKNNARRAAVTETAAVVTRAREEAEQIINQAEDRVKKEAREKIRPEMERIISEAREEAALIVNKAEKDAQNKADKAIAKSRKESDKITRDAVEKARKEAEEISRSAAEMQKQAERELKEATDKAGKEAEAILKEAKEKGKKEAEEKLAEIAAQAKEKQEQISRQAEQKAMKKVESESAKAMAEARAKAEWEAAQIIAEARKKAEEIISEAVKRLEKEPAPPVMAGARPEPVEFAPAVARAMPEEESLDKLVRERLEFRAQLRPETGEPAPQAVATVPEVQPAAEEAEEKPEPQAEEKTEAASSNGDGDGLYRGMLELDVTSEDAKQIPVFLSQLQQLPNLQVVSFKGLPGGNSLIVLAISHPLPLPDIIKRMPPVESAVAKDNGVNVVLKALAF
;
A
#
# COMPACT_ATOMS: atom_id res chain seq x y z
N MET A 1 -119.20 -237.00 -100.39
CA MET A 1 -118.09 -237.27 -101.33
C MET A 1 -118.10 -236.16 -102.37
N LYS A 2 -116.99 -235.59 -102.87
CA LYS A 2 -115.53 -235.71 -102.59
C LYS A 2 -114.95 -234.31 -102.94
N ASN A 3 -114.18 -233.67 -102.05
CA ASN A 3 -112.71 -233.71 -101.95
C ASN A 3 -111.99 -232.72 -102.92
N GLN A 4 -110.91 -232.08 -102.46
CA GLN A 4 -110.02 -231.15 -103.19
C GLN A 4 -110.66 -229.85 -103.74
N ASN A 5 -111.02 -228.92 -102.85
CA ASN A 5 -111.27 -227.51 -103.19
C ASN A 5 -110.92 -226.60 -101.99
N ASN A 6 -110.07 -225.56 -102.19
CA ASN A 6 -109.89 -224.32 -101.38
C ASN A 6 -108.50 -223.67 -101.51
N GLY A 7 -107.43 -224.43 -101.74
CA GLY A 7 -106.04 -223.98 -101.60
C GLY A 7 -105.51 -223.01 -102.69
N LYS A 8 -106.35 -222.12 -103.21
CA LYS A 8 -106.02 -221.20 -104.31
C LYS A 8 -106.52 -219.76 -104.18
N GLN A 9 -107.18 -219.39 -103.07
CA GLN A 9 -107.57 -217.98 -102.79
C GLN A 9 -106.78 -217.37 -101.61
N GLU A 10 -106.51 -218.14 -100.56
CA GLU A 10 -105.82 -217.66 -99.33
C GLU A 10 -104.37 -217.18 -99.56
N LEU A 11 -103.74 -217.57 -100.68
CA LEU A 11 -102.39 -217.10 -101.06
C LEU A 11 -102.37 -215.77 -101.82
N GLU A 12 -103.51 -215.31 -102.34
CA GLU A 12 -103.59 -214.07 -103.12
C GLU A 12 -103.88 -212.87 -102.19
N GLU A 13 -104.81 -213.02 -101.24
CA GLU A 13 -105.11 -212.02 -100.21
C GLU A 13 -103.92 -211.70 -99.30
N LEU A 14 -103.06 -212.68 -99.00
CA LEU A 14 -101.87 -212.47 -98.16
C LEU A 14 -100.82 -211.56 -98.85
N GLY A 15 -100.83 -211.49 -100.19
CA GLY A 15 -99.95 -210.61 -100.96
C GLY A 15 -100.31 -209.14 -100.80
N GLU A 16 -101.59 -208.79 -100.93
CA GLU A 16 -102.04 -207.39 -100.87
C GLU A 16 -101.82 -206.74 -99.49
N VAL A 17 -101.97 -207.50 -98.41
CA VAL A 17 -101.73 -207.02 -97.03
C VAL A 17 -100.26 -206.62 -96.85
N PHE A 18 -99.32 -207.40 -97.41
CA PHE A 18 -97.89 -207.13 -97.26
C PHE A 18 -97.46 -205.84 -97.98
N ASP A 19 -98.00 -205.60 -99.18
CA ASP A 19 -97.70 -204.38 -99.95
C ASP A 19 -98.37 -203.12 -99.36
N GLN A 20 -99.54 -203.24 -98.72
CA GLN A 20 -100.10 -202.13 -97.93
C GLN A 20 -99.19 -201.73 -96.76
N PHE A 21 -98.63 -202.71 -96.03
CA PHE A 21 -97.73 -202.43 -94.92
C PHE A 21 -96.42 -201.80 -95.39
N ARG A 22 -95.88 -202.30 -96.52
CA ARG A 22 -94.66 -201.79 -97.16
C ARG A 22 -94.78 -200.34 -97.64
N ARG A 23 -95.99 -199.89 -98.02
CA ARG A 23 -96.24 -198.49 -98.41
C ARG A 23 -96.39 -197.52 -97.23
N LYS A 24 -96.85 -197.98 -96.06
CA LYS A 24 -97.11 -197.10 -94.88
C LYS A 24 -95.89 -196.86 -94.00
N LEU A 25 -94.92 -197.78 -93.96
CA LEU A 25 -93.73 -197.65 -93.11
C LEU A 25 -92.91 -196.35 -93.35
N PRO A 26 -92.69 -195.89 -94.60
CA PRO A 26 -91.92 -194.66 -94.86
C PRO A 26 -92.58 -193.37 -94.35
N GLU A 27 -93.91 -193.31 -94.31
CA GLU A 27 -94.64 -192.10 -93.88
C GLU A 27 -94.51 -191.88 -92.37
N LEU A 28 -94.66 -192.94 -91.57
CA LEU A 28 -94.50 -192.90 -90.11
C LEU A 28 -93.10 -192.44 -89.68
N ILE A 29 -92.05 -192.92 -90.34
CA ILE A 29 -90.67 -192.51 -90.07
C ILE A 29 -90.50 -191.00 -90.31
N LYS A 30 -91.06 -190.49 -91.41
CA LYS A 30 -90.99 -189.06 -91.78
C LYS A 30 -91.76 -188.16 -90.81
N GLN A 31 -92.86 -188.66 -90.25
CA GLN A 31 -93.70 -187.91 -89.31
C GLN A 31 -93.00 -187.66 -87.97
N GLU A 32 -92.42 -188.68 -87.33
CA GLU A 32 -91.68 -188.50 -86.07
C GLU A 32 -90.35 -187.76 -86.25
N GLN A 33 -89.66 -187.90 -87.40
CA GLN A 33 -88.47 -187.10 -87.70
C GLN A 33 -88.77 -185.58 -87.75
N THR A 34 -89.98 -185.21 -88.16
CA THR A 34 -90.47 -183.81 -88.16
C THR A 34 -90.75 -183.35 -86.72
N ARG A 35 -91.47 -184.14 -85.93
CA ARG A 35 -91.81 -183.83 -84.54
C ARG A 35 -90.59 -183.59 -83.65
N LEU A 36 -89.55 -184.43 -83.80
CA LEU A 36 -88.29 -184.27 -83.05
C LEU A 36 -87.53 -182.99 -83.43
N THR A 37 -87.56 -182.57 -84.71
CA THR A 37 -86.87 -181.36 -85.14
C THR A 37 -87.61 -180.07 -84.74
N GLU A 38 -88.93 -180.09 -84.63
CA GLU A 38 -89.69 -178.94 -84.10
C GLU A 38 -89.53 -178.79 -82.58
N GLY A 39 -89.59 -179.88 -81.81
CA GLY A 39 -89.40 -179.85 -80.35
C GLY A 39 -88.05 -179.25 -79.94
N ALA A 40 -86.95 -179.75 -80.52
CA ALA A 40 -85.60 -179.23 -80.25
C ALA A 40 -85.43 -177.75 -80.63
N ARG A 41 -86.15 -177.28 -81.65
CA ARG A 41 -86.16 -175.88 -82.09
C ARG A 41 -86.93 -174.96 -81.13
N GLN A 42 -87.93 -175.49 -80.43
CA GLN A 42 -88.72 -174.74 -79.46
C GLN A 42 -87.99 -174.58 -78.11
N GLU A 43 -87.34 -175.63 -77.61
CA GLU A 43 -86.52 -175.54 -76.39
C GLU A 43 -85.30 -174.63 -76.56
N SER A 44 -84.57 -174.77 -77.68
CA SER A 44 -83.40 -173.92 -77.96
C SER A 44 -83.77 -172.43 -78.07
N ALA A 45 -84.92 -172.09 -78.66
CA ALA A 45 -85.44 -170.72 -78.64
C ALA A 45 -85.75 -170.22 -77.22
N GLY A 46 -86.31 -171.09 -76.36
CA GLY A 46 -86.56 -170.77 -74.95
C GLY A 46 -85.28 -170.47 -74.16
N ILE A 47 -84.22 -171.25 -74.37
CA ILE A 47 -82.91 -171.05 -73.73
C ILE A 47 -82.28 -169.73 -74.22
N ILE A 48 -82.29 -169.47 -75.53
CA ILE A 48 -81.74 -168.24 -76.13
C ILE A 48 -82.45 -166.99 -75.58
N ASN A 49 -83.77 -167.03 -75.42
CA ASN A 49 -84.53 -165.89 -74.88
C ASN A 49 -84.21 -165.64 -73.40
N ARG A 50 -84.15 -166.69 -72.57
CA ARG A 50 -83.81 -166.54 -71.14
C ARG A 50 -82.39 -166.00 -70.93
N ALA A 51 -81.42 -166.51 -71.70
CA ALA A 51 -80.05 -165.99 -71.68
C ALA A 51 -79.94 -164.53 -72.13
N ARG A 52 -80.79 -164.08 -73.07
CA ARG A 52 -80.90 -162.65 -73.45
C ARG A 52 -81.50 -161.79 -72.35
N GLU A 53 -82.51 -162.30 -71.64
CA GLU A 53 -83.19 -161.59 -70.56
C GLU A 53 -82.29 -161.43 -69.33
N GLU A 54 -81.56 -162.48 -68.95
CA GLU A 54 -80.52 -162.43 -67.91
C GLU A 54 -79.37 -161.49 -68.31
N ALA A 55 -78.88 -161.55 -69.55
CA ALA A 55 -77.84 -160.63 -70.04
C ALA A 55 -78.32 -159.17 -70.06
N ALA A 56 -79.56 -158.89 -70.44
CA ALA A 56 -80.16 -157.57 -70.38
C ALA A 56 -80.29 -157.07 -68.93
N GLY A 57 -80.63 -157.96 -67.98
CA GLY A 57 -80.66 -157.66 -66.55
C GLY A 57 -79.28 -157.25 -66.02
N VAL A 58 -78.24 -158.04 -66.30
CA VAL A 58 -76.84 -157.77 -65.88
C VAL A 58 -76.30 -156.47 -66.50
N VAL A 59 -76.56 -156.24 -67.80
CA VAL A 59 -76.15 -154.98 -68.46
C VAL A 59 -76.92 -153.78 -67.89
N GLY A 60 -78.20 -153.95 -67.57
CA GLY A 60 -79.03 -152.92 -66.93
C GLY A 60 -78.54 -152.54 -65.52
N THR A 61 -78.19 -153.53 -64.68
CA THR A 61 -77.64 -153.25 -63.34
C THR A 61 -76.25 -152.64 -63.40
N ALA A 62 -75.38 -153.11 -64.31
CA ALA A 62 -74.06 -152.53 -64.52
C ALA A 62 -74.15 -151.06 -65.00
N LEU A 63 -75.04 -150.75 -65.94
CA LEU A 63 -75.30 -149.36 -66.38
C LEU A 63 -75.86 -148.48 -65.26
N ALA A 64 -76.80 -149.00 -64.46
CA ALA A 64 -77.37 -148.26 -63.34
C ALA A 64 -76.31 -147.96 -62.24
N GLN A 65 -75.44 -148.93 -61.94
CA GLN A 65 -74.36 -148.75 -60.98
C GLN A 65 -73.28 -147.79 -61.50
N ALA A 66 -72.81 -147.96 -62.74
CA ALA A 66 -71.84 -147.05 -63.36
C ALA A 66 -72.38 -145.61 -63.46
N LYS A 67 -73.68 -145.43 -63.74
CA LYS A 67 -74.34 -144.12 -63.72
C LYS A 67 -74.35 -143.50 -62.31
N LYS A 68 -74.67 -144.29 -61.28
CA LYS A 68 -74.64 -143.84 -59.88
C LYS A 68 -73.23 -143.49 -59.40
N GLU A 69 -72.22 -144.26 -59.80
CA GLU A 69 -70.82 -144.03 -59.46
C GLU A 69 -70.27 -142.78 -60.15
N THR A 70 -70.55 -142.57 -61.44
CA THR A 70 -70.18 -141.34 -62.17
C THR A 70 -70.96 -140.10 -61.70
N GLU A 71 -72.22 -140.24 -61.29
CA GLU A 71 -72.97 -139.16 -60.61
C GLU A 71 -72.34 -138.79 -59.25
N ALA A 72 -71.95 -139.77 -58.44
CA ALA A 72 -71.29 -139.52 -57.16
C ALA A 72 -69.88 -138.93 -57.31
N GLU A 73 -69.10 -139.40 -58.29
CA GLU A 73 -67.77 -138.87 -58.58
C GLU A 73 -67.83 -137.44 -59.16
N SER A 74 -68.74 -137.17 -60.10
CA SER A 74 -68.95 -135.80 -60.61
C SER A 74 -69.42 -134.83 -59.52
N ALA A 75 -70.35 -135.25 -58.65
CA ALA A 75 -70.77 -134.46 -57.49
C ALA A 75 -69.61 -134.17 -56.52
N ARG A 76 -68.72 -135.15 -56.30
CA ARG A 76 -67.50 -134.95 -55.49
C ARG A 76 -66.52 -133.98 -56.15
N ILE A 77 -66.28 -134.09 -57.45
CA ILE A 77 -65.40 -133.19 -58.21
C ILE A 77 -65.95 -131.77 -58.19
N ILE A 78 -67.26 -131.58 -58.35
CA ILE A 78 -67.93 -130.27 -58.26
C ILE A 78 -67.78 -129.70 -56.84
N ALA A 79 -68.05 -130.49 -55.79
CA ALA A 79 -67.90 -130.03 -54.40
C ALA A 79 -66.45 -129.68 -54.03
N GLU A 80 -65.46 -130.43 -54.53
CA GLU A 80 -64.04 -130.13 -54.32
C GLU A 80 -63.58 -128.89 -55.11
N ALA A 81 -64.10 -128.69 -56.32
CA ALA A 81 -63.87 -127.48 -57.11
C ALA A 81 -64.51 -126.24 -56.46
N GLU A 82 -65.75 -126.35 -55.96
CA GLU A 82 -66.41 -125.29 -55.19
C GLU A 82 -65.67 -124.96 -53.89
N ALA A 83 -65.16 -125.97 -53.17
CA ALA A 83 -64.39 -125.76 -51.95
C ALA A 83 -63.09 -124.98 -52.22
N LYS A 84 -62.34 -125.39 -53.26
CA LYS A 84 -61.11 -124.70 -53.68
C LYS A 84 -61.38 -123.30 -54.25
N ALA A 85 -62.51 -123.10 -54.93
CA ALA A 85 -62.92 -121.78 -55.38
C ALA A 85 -63.20 -120.85 -54.19
N LYS A 86 -63.97 -121.31 -53.18
CA LYS A 86 -64.26 -120.54 -51.96
C LYS A 86 -63.02 -120.29 -51.10
N GLU A 87 -62.06 -121.22 -51.09
CA GLU A 87 -60.76 -121.04 -50.43
C GLU A 87 -59.91 -119.99 -51.14
N ALA A 88 -59.82 -120.04 -52.48
CA ALA A 88 -59.12 -119.03 -53.28
C ALA A 88 -59.79 -117.64 -53.23
N GLU A 89 -61.13 -117.57 -53.19
CA GLU A 89 -61.87 -116.33 -52.95
C GLU A 89 -61.55 -115.75 -51.56
N ALA A 90 -61.50 -116.59 -50.52
CA ALA A 90 -61.16 -116.16 -49.17
C ALA A 90 -59.69 -115.74 -49.02
N GLU A 91 -58.76 -116.41 -49.69
CA GLU A 91 -57.34 -116.02 -49.76
C GLU A 91 -57.17 -114.71 -50.53
N SER A 92 -57.82 -114.56 -51.69
CA SER A 92 -57.82 -113.32 -52.47
C SER A 92 -58.40 -112.15 -51.68
N ALA A 93 -59.54 -112.34 -50.99
CA ALA A 93 -60.14 -111.32 -50.13
C ALA A 93 -59.22 -110.92 -48.96
N ARG A 94 -58.49 -111.86 -48.36
CA ARG A 94 -57.47 -111.57 -47.33
C ARG A 94 -56.30 -110.78 -47.91
N ALA A 95 -55.78 -111.18 -49.07
CA ALA A 95 -54.67 -110.47 -49.73
C ALA A 95 -55.06 -109.03 -50.12
N ILE A 96 -56.29 -108.82 -50.59
CA ILE A 96 -56.85 -107.49 -50.87
C ILE A 96 -56.97 -106.68 -49.57
N ALA A 97 -57.52 -107.25 -48.50
CA ALA A 97 -57.66 -106.56 -47.21
C ALA A 97 -56.31 -106.19 -46.56
N GLU A 98 -55.30 -107.07 -46.67
CA GLU A 98 -53.94 -106.81 -46.20
C GLU A 98 -53.24 -105.73 -47.06
N ALA A 99 -53.42 -105.77 -48.39
CA ALA A 99 -52.92 -104.73 -49.28
C ALA A 99 -53.59 -103.37 -49.01
N GLU A 100 -54.90 -103.33 -48.75
CA GLU A 100 -55.61 -102.12 -48.33
C GLU A 100 -55.12 -101.59 -46.97
N ALA A 101 -54.85 -102.48 -46.00
CA ALA A 101 -54.35 -102.10 -44.69
C ALA A 101 -52.96 -101.45 -44.79
N LYS A 102 -52.03 -102.10 -45.51
CA LYS A 102 -50.69 -101.56 -45.78
C LYS A 102 -50.74 -100.27 -46.61
N ALA A 103 -51.65 -100.17 -47.58
CA ALA A 103 -51.85 -98.95 -48.34
C ALA A 103 -52.36 -97.79 -47.46
N LYS A 104 -53.23 -98.07 -46.47
CA LYS A 104 -53.67 -97.07 -45.47
C LYS A 104 -52.52 -96.66 -44.56
N GLU A 105 -51.78 -97.62 -44.00
CA GLU A 105 -50.60 -97.39 -43.16
C GLU A 105 -49.54 -96.53 -43.87
N ILE A 106 -49.13 -96.89 -45.08
CA ILE A 106 -48.19 -96.09 -45.90
C ILE A 106 -48.73 -94.68 -46.16
N ASN A 107 -50.03 -94.53 -46.43
CA ASN A 107 -50.67 -93.22 -46.62
C ASN A 107 -50.79 -92.40 -45.34
N GLU A 108 -50.75 -93.00 -44.15
CA GLU A 108 -50.80 -92.28 -42.87
C GLU A 108 -49.38 -91.91 -42.40
N THR A 109 -48.41 -92.82 -42.52
CA THR A 109 -46.99 -92.54 -42.28
C THR A 109 -46.46 -91.44 -43.19
N ALA A 110 -46.69 -91.53 -44.51
CA ALA A 110 -46.27 -90.48 -45.44
C ALA A 110 -46.97 -89.12 -45.18
N LYS A 111 -48.18 -89.12 -44.61
CA LYS A 111 -48.87 -87.88 -44.15
C LYS A 111 -48.36 -87.38 -42.81
N ALA A 112 -47.73 -88.21 -41.98
CA ALA A 112 -47.07 -87.81 -40.75
C ALA A 112 -45.69 -87.20 -41.08
N GLU A 113 -44.87 -87.92 -41.85
CA GLU A 113 -43.56 -87.48 -42.34
C GLU A 113 -43.68 -86.14 -43.09
N ALA A 114 -44.58 -86.04 -44.07
CA ALA A 114 -44.78 -84.78 -44.81
C ALA A 114 -45.31 -83.61 -43.95
N LYS A 115 -45.94 -83.89 -42.80
CA LYS A 115 -46.31 -82.84 -41.82
C LYS A 115 -45.12 -82.44 -40.94
N GLU A 116 -44.30 -83.39 -40.55
CA GLU A 116 -43.10 -83.14 -39.74
C GLU A 116 -42.04 -82.37 -40.56
N GLU A 117 -41.79 -82.77 -41.80
CA GLU A 117 -40.94 -82.02 -42.73
C GLU A 117 -41.48 -80.61 -43.00
N ALA A 118 -42.80 -80.46 -43.22
CA ALA A 118 -43.41 -79.15 -43.41
C ALA A 118 -43.32 -78.27 -42.15
N ALA A 119 -43.50 -78.83 -40.95
CA ALA A 119 -43.34 -78.12 -39.69
C ALA A 119 -41.88 -77.69 -39.49
N GLY A 120 -40.91 -78.60 -39.68
CA GLY A 120 -39.48 -78.29 -39.58
C GLY A 120 -39.02 -77.25 -40.61
N TYR A 121 -39.57 -77.27 -41.82
CA TYR A 121 -39.33 -76.23 -42.82
C TYR A 121 -39.92 -74.87 -42.39
N LEU A 122 -41.16 -74.85 -41.88
CA LEU A 122 -41.80 -73.61 -41.39
C LEU A 122 -41.07 -73.01 -40.19
N ASP A 123 -40.66 -73.82 -39.22
CA ASP A 123 -39.85 -73.36 -38.08
C ASP A 123 -38.45 -72.91 -38.51
N GLY A 124 -37.82 -73.61 -39.47
CA GLY A 124 -36.54 -73.19 -40.05
C GLY A 124 -36.62 -71.89 -40.85
N VAL A 125 -37.74 -71.64 -41.54
CA VAL A 125 -38.03 -70.34 -42.19
C VAL A 125 -38.30 -69.27 -41.15
N ARG A 126 -39.05 -69.58 -40.09
CA ARG A 126 -39.36 -68.66 -38.99
C ARG A 126 -38.11 -68.21 -38.25
N GLN A 127 -37.22 -69.13 -37.86
CA GLN A 127 -35.95 -68.81 -37.20
C GLN A 127 -35.07 -67.91 -38.08
N LYS A 128 -35.01 -68.17 -39.39
CA LYS A 128 -34.30 -67.30 -40.35
C LYS A 128 -34.94 -65.92 -40.46
N ALA A 129 -36.27 -65.82 -40.47
CA ALA A 129 -36.97 -64.55 -40.48
C ALA A 129 -36.74 -63.74 -39.19
N GLU A 130 -36.78 -64.39 -38.03
CA GLU A 130 -36.50 -63.77 -36.72
C GLU A 130 -35.04 -63.27 -36.64
N LEU A 131 -34.06 -64.03 -37.15
CA LEU A 131 -32.67 -63.60 -37.28
C LEU A 131 -32.51 -62.39 -38.22
N ILE A 132 -33.14 -62.40 -39.40
CA ILE A 132 -33.10 -61.27 -40.36
C ILE A 132 -33.72 -60.01 -39.75
N VAL A 133 -34.84 -60.15 -39.02
CA VAL A 133 -35.49 -59.02 -38.33
C VAL A 133 -34.58 -58.44 -37.24
N GLU A 134 -33.92 -59.27 -36.44
CA GLU A 134 -33.01 -58.79 -35.40
C GLU A 134 -31.71 -58.19 -35.98
N GLU A 135 -31.20 -58.71 -37.10
CA GLU A 135 -30.08 -58.11 -37.83
C GLU A 135 -30.46 -56.72 -38.39
N LEU A 136 -31.59 -56.61 -39.11
CA LEU A 136 -32.09 -55.34 -39.63
C LEU A 136 -32.33 -54.32 -38.52
N LYS A 137 -32.90 -54.74 -37.38
CA LYS A 137 -33.11 -53.93 -36.18
C LYS A 137 -31.79 -53.44 -35.56
N ASN A 138 -30.75 -54.26 -35.53
CA ASN A 138 -29.44 -53.85 -35.01
C ASN A 138 -28.64 -52.98 -36.01
N ASN A 139 -28.81 -53.20 -37.32
CA ASN A 139 -28.26 -52.31 -38.34
C ASN A 139 -28.95 -50.93 -38.33
N ALA A 140 -30.28 -50.88 -38.20
CA ALA A 140 -31.03 -49.63 -38.02
C ALA A 140 -30.63 -48.89 -36.74
N ARG A 141 -30.43 -49.60 -35.61
CA ARG A 141 -29.88 -49.01 -34.37
C ARG A 141 -28.49 -48.43 -34.57
N ARG A 142 -27.58 -49.13 -35.26
CA ARG A 142 -26.23 -48.63 -35.58
C ARG A 142 -26.30 -47.37 -36.44
N ALA A 143 -27.10 -47.38 -37.50
CA ALA A 143 -27.31 -46.22 -38.38
C ALA A 143 -27.81 -45.00 -37.58
N ALA A 144 -28.86 -45.16 -36.78
CA ALA A 144 -29.41 -44.09 -35.95
C ALA A 144 -28.40 -43.53 -34.93
N VAL A 145 -27.56 -44.38 -34.32
CA VAL A 145 -26.48 -43.94 -33.43
C VAL A 145 -25.39 -43.16 -34.20
N THR A 146 -24.98 -43.62 -35.38
CA THR A 146 -24.01 -42.88 -36.21
C THR A 146 -24.55 -41.55 -36.73
N GLU A 147 -25.82 -41.50 -37.13
CA GLU A 147 -26.46 -40.26 -37.61
C GLU A 147 -26.66 -39.24 -36.48
N THR A 148 -27.16 -39.68 -35.32
CA THR A 148 -27.29 -38.79 -34.15
C THR A 148 -25.94 -38.29 -33.65
N ALA A 149 -24.90 -39.12 -33.63
CA ALA A 149 -23.53 -38.66 -33.35
C ALA A 149 -23.06 -37.62 -34.38
N ALA A 150 -23.27 -37.86 -35.68
CA ALA A 150 -22.89 -36.92 -36.75
C ALA A 150 -23.73 -35.62 -36.77
N VAL A 151 -24.94 -35.62 -36.19
CA VAL A 151 -25.73 -34.40 -35.93
C VAL A 151 -25.19 -33.65 -34.72
N VAL A 152 -24.90 -34.34 -33.61
CA VAL A 152 -24.36 -33.72 -32.39
C VAL A 152 -22.97 -33.11 -32.62
N THR A 153 -22.10 -33.75 -33.41
CA THR A 153 -20.78 -33.19 -33.77
C THR A 153 -20.94 -31.90 -34.57
N ARG A 154 -21.74 -31.90 -35.65
CA ARG A 154 -21.98 -30.68 -36.46
C ARG A 154 -22.60 -29.56 -35.65
N ALA A 155 -23.57 -29.86 -34.78
CA ALA A 155 -24.19 -28.85 -33.90
C ALA A 155 -23.18 -28.23 -32.92
N ARG A 156 -22.13 -28.96 -32.51
CA ARG A 156 -21.01 -28.40 -31.71
C ARG A 156 -20.08 -27.55 -32.58
N GLU A 157 -19.70 -28.03 -33.75
CA GLU A 157 -18.84 -27.29 -34.70
C GLU A 157 -19.49 -25.95 -35.12
N GLU A 158 -20.80 -25.95 -35.38
CA GLU A 158 -21.59 -24.75 -35.67
C GLU A 158 -21.66 -23.80 -34.45
N ALA A 159 -21.88 -24.33 -33.24
CA ALA A 159 -21.90 -23.53 -32.01
C ALA A 159 -20.54 -22.89 -31.71
N GLU A 160 -19.44 -23.63 -31.86
CA GLU A 160 -18.08 -23.12 -31.70
C GLU A 160 -17.77 -22.04 -32.75
N GLN A 161 -18.18 -22.22 -34.00
CA GLN A 161 -18.06 -21.18 -35.03
C GLN A 161 -18.84 -19.90 -34.69
N ILE A 162 -20.05 -20.03 -34.14
CA ILE A 162 -20.87 -18.89 -33.71
C ILE A 162 -20.20 -18.16 -32.53
N ILE A 163 -19.68 -18.89 -31.54
CA ILE A 163 -18.96 -18.31 -30.39
C ILE A 163 -17.72 -17.55 -30.86
N ASN A 164 -16.87 -18.17 -31.68
CA ASN A 164 -15.67 -17.52 -32.20
C ASN A 164 -16.00 -16.26 -33.03
N GLN A 165 -17.04 -16.31 -33.88
CA GLN A 165 -17.49 -15.13 -34.64
C GLN A 165 -18.07 -14.02 -33.74
N ALA A 166 -18.74 -14.38 -32.64
CA ALA A 166 -19.25 -13.40 -31.67
C ALA A 166 -18.09 -12.74 -30.90
N GLU A 167 -17.13 -13.54 -30.42
CA GLU A 167 -15.92 -13.03 -29.77
C GLU A 167 -15.12 -12.09 -30.67
N ASP A 168 -14.88 -12.45 -31.93
CA ASP A 168 -14.10 -11.60 -32.84
C ASP A 168 -14.84 -10.31 -33.20
N ARG A 169 -16.17 -10.31 -33.28
CA ARG A 169 -16.97 -9.08 -33.40
C ARG A 169 -16.82 -8.20 -32.16
N VAL A 170 -16.95 -8.76 -30.95
CA VAL A 170 -16.78 -8.00 -29.69
C VAL A 170 -15.36 -7.44 -29.55
N LYS A 171 -14.33 -8.25 -29.82
CA LYS A 171 -12.92 -7.82 -29.84
C LYS A 171 -12.68 -6.72 -30.87
N LYS A 172 -13.32 -6.78 -32.04
CA LYS A 172 -13.23 -5.75 -33.08
C LYS A 172 -13.94 -4.46 -32.65
N GLU A 173 -15.17 -4.53 -32.18
CA GLU A 173 -15.91 -3.34 -31.73
C GLU A 173 -15.25 -2.65 -30.53
N ALA A 174 -14.68 -3.40 -29.58
CA ALA A 174 -13.89 -2.83 -28.49
C ALA A 174 -12.65 -2.07 -29.01
N ARG A 175 -11.97 -2.59 -30.04
CA ARG A 175 -10.80 -1.95 -30.66
C ARG A 175 -11.15 -0.77 -31.56
N GLU A 176 -12.27 -0.80 -32.26
CA GLU A 176 -12.65 0.22 -33.26
C GLU A 176 -13.59 1.31 -32.74
N LYS A 177 -14.31 1.07 -31.64
CA LYS A 177 -15.24 2.05 -31.03
C LYS A 177 -14.75 2.51 -29.66
N ILE A 178 -14.60 1.58 -28.71
CA ILE A 178 -14.30 1.92 -27.31
C ILE A 178 -12.91 2.55 -27.19
N ARG A 179 -11.89 2.00 -27.86
CA ARG A 179 -10.53 2.55 -27.82
C ARG A 179 -10.43 4.01 -28.30
N PRO A 180 -10.85 4.40 -29.52
CA PRO A 180 -10.74 5.80 -29.95
C PRO A 180 -11.64 6.75 -29.14
N GLU A 181 -12.77 6.29 -28.61
CA GLU A 181 -13.58 7.11 -27.70
C GLU A 181 -12.90 7.32 -26.34
N MET A 182 -12.25 6.29 -25.79
CA MET A 182 -11.41 6.43 -24.59
C MET A 182 -10.20 7.35 -24.83
N GLU A 183 -9.52 7.22 -25.98
CA GLU A 183 -8.42 8.11 -26.37
C GLU A 183 -8.90 9.57 -26.56
N ARG A 184 -10.12 9.79 -27.10
CA ARG A 184 -10.78 11.10 -27.16
C ARG A 184 -11.03 11.68 -25.76
N ILE A 185 -11.66 10.92 -24.87
CA ILE A 185 -11.97 11.34 -23.49
C ILE A 185 -10.68 11.69 -22.73
N ILE A 186 -9.60 10.91 -22.92
CA ILE A 186 -8.29 11.20 -22.33
C ILE A 186 -7.67 12.49 -22.92
N SER A 187 -7.87 12.78 -24.21
CA SER A 187 -7.42 14.05 -24.81
C SER A 187 -8.21 15.25 -24.25
N GLU A 188 -9.53 15.16 -24.24
CA GLU A 188 -10.43 16.22 -23.74
C GLU A 188 -10.14 16.52 -22.26
N ALA A 189 -9.99 15.49 -21.41
CA ALA A 189 -9.63 15.65 -20.00
C ALA A 189 -8.24 16.28 -19.79
N ARG A 190 -7.27 16.01 -20.69
CA ARG A 190 -5.93 16.64 -20.65
C ARG A 190 -5.99 18.10 -21.09
N GLU A 191 -6.79 18.43 -22.09
CA GLU A 191 -7.00 19.81 -22.54
C GLU A 191 -7.73 20.64 -21.47
N GLU A 192 -8.78 20.10 -20.83
CA GLU A 192 -9.44 20.75 -19.69
C GLU A 192 -8.50 20.93 -18.49
N ALA A 193 -7.72 19.90 -18.12
CA ALA A 193 -6.73 20.01 -17.05
C ALA A 193 -5.67 21.09 -17.36
N ALA A 194 -5.16 21.15 -18.59
CA ALA A 194 -4.23 22.19 -19.02
C ALA A 194 -4.87 23.60 -18.95
N LEU A 195 -6.14 23.76 -19.35
CA LEU A 195 -6.87 25.02 -19.23
C LEU A 195 -7.07 25.45 -17.77
N ILE A 196 -7.33 24.50 -16.86
CA ILE A 196 -7.44 24.74 -15.42
C ILE A 196 -6.10 25.20 -14.84
N VAL A 197 -4.99 24.54 -15.18
CA VAL A 197 -3.63 24.92 -14.72
C VAL A 197 -3.26 26.31 -15.23
N ASN A 198 -3.35 26.57 -16.54
CA ASN A 198 -3.07 27.89 -17.13
C ASN A 198 -3.90 29.01 -16.49
N LYS A 199 -5.16 28.74 -16.14
CA LYS A 199 -6.03 29.69 -15.43
C LYS A 199 -5.58 29.92 -13.99
N ALA A 200 -5.22 28.86 -13.27
CA ALA A 200 -4.73 28.94 -11.90
C ALA A 200 -3.40 29.70 -11.80
N GLU A 201 -2.45 29.44 -12.71
CA GLU A 201 -1.20 30.18 -12.85
C GLU A 201 -1.44 31.66 -13.11
N LYS A 202 -2.30 31.99 -14.08
CA LYS A 202 -2.66 33.38 -14.40
C LYS A 202 -3.33 34.09 -13.23
N ASP A 203 -4.21 33.42 -12.49
CA ASP A 203 -4.82 33.98 -11.28
C ASP A 203 -3.84 34.09 -10.10
N ALA A 204 -2.83 33.21 -10.01
CA ALA A 204 -1.74 33.32 -9.05
C ALA A 204 -0.81 34.50 -9.39
N GLN A 205 -0.41 34.68 -10.65
CA GLN A 205 0.36 35.82 -11.13
C GLN A 205 -0.39 37.14 -10.87
N ASN A 206 -1.67 37.22 -11.25
CA ASN A 206 -2.54 38.37 -10.97
C ASN A 206 -2.65 38.71 -9.47
N LYS A 207 -2.53 37.72 -8.57
CA LYS A 207 -2.50 37.93 -7.11
C LYS A 207 -1.12 38.39 -6.65
N ALA A 208 -0.04 37.80 -7.17
CA ALA A 208 1.34 38.19 -6.87
C ALA A 208 1.62 39.64 -7.30
N ASP A 209 1.24 40.04 -8.51
CA ASP A 209 1.40 41.42 -9.01
C ASP A 209 0.63 42.43 -8.14
N LYS A 210 -0.60 42.09 -7.72
CA LYS A 210 -1.39 42.92 -6.79
C LYS A 210 -0.73 43.02 -5.41
N ALA A 211 -0.14 41.94 -4.90
CA ALA A 211 0.60 41.95 -3.64
C ALA A 211 1.87 42.81 -3.74
N ILE A 212 2.67 42.64 -4.80
CA ILE A 212 3.87 43.44 -5.07
C ILE A 212 3.52 44.93 -5.22
N ALA A 213 2.46 45.26 -5.97
CA ALA A 213 2.00 46.64 -6.12
C ALA A 213 1.51 47.25 -4.79
N LYS A 214 0.82 46.48 -3.95
CA LYS A 214 0.43 46.91 -2.60
C LYS A 214 1.65 47.15 -1.71
N SER A 215 2.57 46.19 -1.62
CA SER A 215 3.79 46.30 -0.81
C SER A 215 4.68 47.45 -1.25
N ARG A 216 4.80 47.71 -2.57
CA ARG A 216 5.48 48.93 -3.08
C ARG A 216 4.79 50.21 -2.61
N LYS A 217 3.46 50.29 -2.70
CA LYS A 217 2.69 51.46 -2.24
C LYS A 217 2.79 51.70 -0.73
N GLU A 218 2.85 50.63 0.07
CA GLU A 218 3.05 50.72 1.52
C GLU A 218 4.50 51.07 1.89
N SER A 219 5.50 50.52 1.19
CA SER A 219 6.91 50.93 1.32
C SER A 219 7.11 52.40 0.96
N ASP A 220 6.58 52.86 -0.18
CA ASP A 220 6.59 54.26 -0.62
C ASP A 220 6.02 55.19 0.46
N LYS A 221 4.95 54.77 1.14
CA LYS A 221 4.34 55.51 2.24
C LYS A 221 5.30 55.56 3.43
N ILE A 222 5.84 54.42 3.87
CA ILE A 222 6.78 54.36 5.00
C ILE A 222 8.02 55.22 4.73
N THR A 223 8.57 55.19 3.50
CA THR A 223 9.69 56.05 3.11
C THR A 223 9.33 57.53 3.14
N ARG A 224 8.14 57.95 2.68
CA ARG A 224 7.67 59.34 2.78
C ARG A 224 7.45 59.78 4.22
N ASP A 225 6.75 58.97 5.01
CA ASP A 225 6.47 59.24 6.43
C ASP A 225 7.80 59.38 7.22
N ALA A 226 8.80 58.54 6.93
CA ALA A 226 10.13 58.61 7.53
C ALA A 226 10.94 59.85 7.09
N VAL A 227 10.90 60.21 5.80
CA VAL A 227 11.56 61.41 5.28
C VAL A 227 10.91 62.68 5.84
N GLU A 228 9.58 62.72 5.99
CA GLU A 228 8.89 63.85 6.61
C GLU A 228 9.22 63.97 8.10
N LYS A 229 9.31 62.85 8.83
CA LYS A 229 9.75 62.82 10.23
C LYS A 229 11.19 63.31 10.40
N ALA A 230 12.12 62.76 9.62
CA ALA A 230 13.53 63.18 9.64
C ALA A 230 13.70 64.65 9.25
N ARG A 231 12.88 65.16 8.33
CA ARG A 231 12.84 66.59 7.99
C ARG A 231 12.34 67.46 9.16
N LYS A 232 11.28 67.05 9.86
CA LYS A 232 10.78 67.77 11.05
C LYS A 232 11.83 67.81 12.16
N GLU A 233 12.47 66.69 12.44
CA GLU A 233 13.57 66.59 13.41
C GLU A 233 14.76 67.49 13.00
N ALA A 234 15.13 67.53 11.72
CA ALA A 234 16.17 68.43 11.22
C ALA A 234 15.77 69.92 11.31
N GLU A 235 14.50 70.27 11.05
CA GLU A 235 13.99 71.64 11.23
C GLU A 235 13.95 72.05 12.71
N GLU A 236 13.64 71.13 13.63
CA GLU A 236 13.67 71.36 15.09
C GLU A 236 15.10 71.52 15.61
N ILE A 237 16.03 70.64 15.20
CA ILE A 237 17.46 70.76 15.49
C ILE A 237 18.03 72.08 14.95
N SER A 238 17.64 72.49 13.73
CA SER A 238 18.06 73.75 13.13
C SER A 238 17.55 74.97 13.90
N ARG A 239 16.29 74.97 14.38
CA ARG A 239 15.75 76.01 15.26
C ARG A 239 16.50 76.07 16.60
N SER A 240 16.68 74.91 17.23
CA SER A 240 17.40 74.79 18.51
C SER A 240 18.85 75.28 18.41
N ALA A 241 19.56 74.94 17.34
CA ALA A 241 20.90 75.45 17.06
C ALA A 241 20.92 76.98 16.82
N ALA A 242 19.94 77.52 16.10
CA ALA A 242 19.82 78.97 15.87
C ALA A 242 19.42 79.74 17.14
N GLU A 243 18.69 79.12 18.07
CA GLU A 243 18.37 79.69 19.39
C GLU A 243 19.58 79.64 20.32
N MET A 244 20.32 78.51 20.36
CA MET A 244 21.61 78.42 21.06
C MET A 244 22.63 79.43 20.52
N GLN A 245 22.73 79.63 19.21
CA GLN A 245 23.59 80.66 18.63
C GLN A 245 23.18 82.06 19.10
N LYS A 246 21.89 82.41 19.04
CA LYS A 246 21.39 83.71 19.53
C LYS A 246 21.60 83.90 21.03
N GLN A 247 21.57 82.83 21.82
CA GLN A 247 21.89 82.88 23.25
C GLN A 247 23.40 83.12 23.45
N ALA A 248 24.26 82.36 22.78
CA ALA A 248 25.71 82.56 22.82
C ALA A 248 26.12 83.96 22.35
N GLU A 249 25.48 84.52 21.30
CA GLU A 249 25.70 85.89 20.85
C GLU A 249 25.31 86.94 21.90
N ARG A 250 24.23 86.69 22.67
CA ARG A 250 23.83 87.56 23.81
C ARG A 250 24.81 87.45 24.97
N GLU A 251 25.13 86.23 25.40
CA GLU A 251 26.05 85.98 26.52
C GLU A 251 27.45 86.53 26.22
N LEU A 252 27.95 86.34 24.98
CA LEU A 252 29.21 86.92 24.53
C LEU A 252 29.13 88.45 24.49
N LYS A 253 28.03 89.03 24.00
CA LYS A 253 27.85 90.48 24.03
C LYS A 253 27.83 91.02 25.47
N GLU A 254 27.04 90.42 26.36
CA GLU A 254 26.95 90.81 27.77
C GLU A 254 28.31 90.66 28.48
N ALA A 255 29.07 89.61 28.16
CA ALA A 255 30.45 89.45 28.62
C ALA A 255 31.38 90.56 28.09
N THR A 256 31.28 90.95 26.81
CA THR A 256 32.07 92.07 26.26
C THR A 256 31.65 93.44 26.82
N ASP A 257 30.35 93.68 27.01
CA ASP A 257 29.83 94.91 27.63
C ASP A 257 30.24 95.00 29.11
N LYS A 258 30.30 93.85 29.81
CA LYS A 258 30.78 93.77 31.20
C LYS A 258 32.30 93.95 31.29
N ALA A 259 33.07 93.23 30.48
CA ALA A 259 34.53 93.37 30.43
C ALA A 259 34.95 94.78 30.00
N GLY A 260 34.20 95.43 29.10
CA GLY A 260 34.37 96.84 28.76
C GLY A 260 34.16 97.77 29.95
N LYS A 261 33.06 97.60 30.70
CA LYS A 261 32.80 98.38 31.93
C LYS A 261 33.83 98.13 33.04
N GLU A 262 34.30 96.90 33.19
CA GLU A 262 35.37 96.54 34.14
C GLU A 262 36.70 97.16 33.71
N ALA A 263 37.05 97.14 32.43
CA ALA A 263 38.23 97.81 31.89
C ALA A 263 38.13 99.35 32.03
N GLU A 264 36.96 99.96 31.78
CA GLU A 264 36.73 101.38 32.04
C GLU A 264 36.85 101.73 33.53
N ALA A 265 36.32 100.89 34.42
CA ALA A 265 36.43 101.07 35.87
C ALA A 265 37.89 100.98 36.32
N ILE A 266 38.65 99.98 35.86
CA ILE A 266 40.08 99.81 36.13
C ILE A 266 40.88 101.01 35.57
N LEU A 267 40.58 101.47 34.35
CA LEU A 267 41.21 102.65 33.76
C LEU A 267 40.87 103.95 34.51
N LYS A 268 39.66 104.06 35.07
CA LYS A 268 39.26 105.19 35.92
C LYS A 268 39.97 105.14 37.27
N GLU A 269 40.00 103.98 37.92
CA GLU A 269 40.69 103.78 39.20
C GLU A 269 42.21 104.01 39.06
N ALA A 270 42.82 103.51 37.99
CA ALA A 270 44.23 103.75 37.68
C ALA A 270 44.52 105.23 37.39
N LYS A 271 43.59 105.97 36.74
CA LYS A 271 43.70 107.42 36.57
C LYS A 271 43.52 108.19 37.88
N GLU A 272 42.65 107.75 38.79
CA GLU A 272 42.48 108.38 40.10
C GLU A 272 43.65 108.07 41.06
N LYS A 273 44.17 106.82 41.06
CA LYS A 273 45.41 106.45 41.77
C LYS A 273 46.61 107.19 41.21
N GLY A 274 46.79 107.21 39.90
CA GLY A 274 47.86 107.97 39.24
C GLY A 274 47.79 109.48 39.50
N LYS A 275 46.59 110.06 39.62
CA LYS A 275 46.40 111.44 40.09
C LYS A 275 46.79 111.61 41.56
N LYS A 276 46.29 110.77 42.46
CA LYS A 276 46.61 110.84 43.90
C LYS A 276 48.10 110.68 44.16
N GLU A 277 48.74 109.68 43.55
CA GLU A 277 50.19 109.51 43.63
C GLU A 277 50.97 110.70 43.04
N ALA A 278 50.48 111.33 41.97
CA ALA A 278 51.10 112.54 41.42
C ALA A 278 50.89 113.76 42.33
N GLU A 279 49.72 113.92 42.92
CA GLU A 279 49.40 114.98 43.89
C GLU A 279 50.20 114.80 45.19
N GLU A 280 50.34 113.58 45.69
CA GLU A 280 51.19 113.21 46.83
C GLU A 280 52.67 113.46 46.53
N LYS A 281 53.19 113.01 45.38
CA LYS A 281 54.59 113.26 44.96
C LYS A 281 54.85 114.74 44.71
N LEU A 282 53.88 115.50 44.18
CA LEU A 282 54.00 116.96 44.04
C LEU A 282 53.96 117.67 45.39
N ALA A 283 53.14 117.21 46.34
CA ALA A 283 53.12 117.71 47.71
C ALA A 283 54.42 117.38 48.47
N GLU A 284 54.98 116.19 48.27
CA GLU A 284 56.28 115.79 48.83
C GLU A 284 57.41 116.64 48.22
N ILE A 285 57.46 116.81 46.90
CA ILE A 285 58.44 117.68 46.22
C ILE A 285 58.30 119.13 46.70
N ALA A 286 57.08 119.63 46.87
CA ALA A 286 56.83 120.98 47.41
C ALA A 286 57.28 121.12 48.87
N ALA A 287 57.06 120.09 49.71
CA ALA A 287 57.54 120.04 51.09
C ALA A 287 59.07 120.01 51.14
N GLN A 288 59.73 119.13 50.39
CA GLN A 288 61.18 119.05 50.29
C GLN A 288 61.80 120.34 49.72
N ALA A 289 61.14 121.00 48.77
CA ALA A 289 61.57 122.29 48.23
C ALA A 289 61.47 123.40 49.28
N LYS A 290 60.39 123.42 50.06
CA LYS A 290 60.19 124.38 51.16
C LYS A 290 61.18 124.14 52.32
N GLU A 291 61.42 122.89 52.69
CA GLU A 291 62.44 122.54 53.68
C GLU A 291 63.84 122.97 53.22
N LYS A 292 64.20 122.73 51.96
CA LYS A 292 65.45 123.22 51.36
C LYS A 292 65.51 124.75 51.32
N GLN A 293 64.39 125.44 51.05
CA GLN A 293 64.32 126.91 51.10
C GLN A 293 64.57 127.43 52.52
N GLU A 294 63.96 126.84 53.55
CA GLU A 294 64.22 127.19 54.95
C GLU A 294 65.67 126.87 55.37
N GLN A 295 66.20 125.74 54.93
CA GLN A 295 67.60 125.34 55.20
C GLN A 295 68.59 126.31 54.55
N ILE A 296 68.31 126.78 53.32
CA ILE A 296 69.08 127.83 52.64
C ILE A 296 68.94 129.18 53.36
N SER A 297 67.74 129.56 53.83
CA SER A 297 67.54 130.80 54.62
C SER A 297 68.37 130.79 55.90
N ARG A 298 68.28 129.70 56.70
CA ARG A 298 69.07 129.55 57.94
C ARG A 298 70.58 129.54 57.67
N GLN A 299 71.03 128.97 56.54
CA GLN A 299 72.44 129.06 56.13
C GLN A 299 72.85 130.48 55.69
N ALA A 300 71.97 131.24 55.05
CA ALA A 300 72.21 132.63 54.68
C ALA A 300 72.26 133.52 55.93
N GLU A 301 71.33 133.36 56.86
CA GLU A 301 71.28 134.03 58.16
C GLU A 301 72.53 133.74 58.99
N GLN A 302 72.96 132.48 59.12
CA GLN A 302 74.20 132.14 59.83
C GLN A 302 75.45 132.70 59.15
N LYS A 303 75.50 132.77 57.82
CA LYS A 303 76.60 133.41 57.08
C LYS A 303 76.59 134.93 57.26
N ALA A 304 75.41 135.55 57.30
CA ALA A 304 75.25 136.98 57.56
C ALA A 304 75.69 137.33 59.00
N MET A 305 75.20 136.60 60.01
CA MET A 305 75.62 136.80 61.41
C MET A 305 77.13 136.64 61.57
N LYS A 306 77.74 135.56 61.06
CA LYS A 306 79.20 135.37 61.14
C LYS A 306 80.00 136.46 60.43
N LYS A 307 79.43 137.08 59.38
CA LYS A 307 80.06 138.22 58.71
C LYS A 307 79.94 139.50 59.53
N VAL A 308 78.80 139.75 60.18
CA VAL A 308 78.58 140.86 61.14
C VAL A 308 79.44 140.69 62.40
N GLU A 309 79.61 139.47 62.92
CA GLU A 309 80.58 139.17 64.00
C GLU A 309 82.01 139.45 63.53
N SER A 310 82.39 138.98 62.33
CA SER A 310 83.74 139.21 61.80
C SER A 310 84.05 140.69 61.54
N GLU A 311 83.08 141.47 61.06
CA GLU A 311 83.25 142.89 60.75
C GLU A 311 83.13 143.77 62.02
N SER A 312 82.28 143.40 62.99
CA SER A 312 82.25 144.08 64.30
C SER A 312 83.48 143.76 65.16
N ALA A 313 84.02 142.54 65.10
CA ALA A 313 85.30 142.20 65.74
C ALA A 313 86.48 143.00 65.14
N LYS A 314 86.50 143.19 63.81
CA LYS A 314 87.47 144.10 63.17
C LYS A 314 87.27 145.55 63.58
N ALA A 315 86.04 146.05 63.57
CA ALA A 315 85.75 147.43 63.99
C ALA A 315 86.15 147.69 65.45
N MET A 316 85.91 146.73 66.36
CA MET A 316 86.40 146.83 67.75
C MET A 316 87.92 146.74 67.86
N ALA A 317 88.59 145.93 67.03
CA ALA A 317 90.05 145.85 67.02
C ALA A 317 90.70 147.15 66.50
N GLU A 318 90.17 147.75 65.43
CA GLU A 318 90.66 149.03 64.89
C GLU A 318 90.32 150.21 65.83
N ALA A 319 89.15 150.19 66.47
CA ALA A 319 88.79 151.17 67.50
C ALA A 319 89.70 151.07 68.74
N ARG A 320 90.03 149.86 69.19
CA ARG A 320 91.01 149.65 70.27
C ARG A 320 92.40 150.08 69.86
N ALA A 321 92.87 149.72 68.66
CA ALA A 321 94.20 150.12 68.18
C ALA A 321 94.34 151.65 68.07
N LYS A 322 93.29 152.38 67.64
CA LYS A 322 93.28 153.85 67.70
C LYS A 322 93.24 154.38 69.12
N ALA A 323 92.36 153.86 69.98
CA ALA A 323 92.27 154.29 71.37
C ALA A 323 93.57 154.04 72.16
N GLU A 324 94.27 152.93 71.89
CA GLU A 324 95.57 152.61 72.48
C GLU A 324 96.70 153.49 71.93
N TRP A 325 96.66 153.87 70.64
CA TRP A 325 97.63 154.80 70.06
C TRP A 325 97.44 156.24 70.56
N GLU A 326 96.19 156.72 70.59
CA GLU A 326 95.84 158.05 71.13
C GLU A 326 96.10 158.11 72.65
N ALA A 327 95.78 157.05 73.40
CA ALA A 327 96.15 156.93 74.81
C ALA A 327 97.67 156.87 75.00
N ALA A 328 98.43 156.16 74.16
CA ALA A 328 99.89 156.13 74.24
C ALA A 328 100.50 157.50 73.93
N GLN A 329 99.94 158.27 72.99
CA GLN A 329 100.38 159.63 72.68
C GLN A 329 100.08 160.59 73.84
N ILE A 330 98.88 160.54 74.41
CA ILE A 330 98.50 161.31 75.61
C ILE A 330 99.38 160.91 76.81
N ILE A 331 99.66 159.61 77.00
CA ILE A 331 100.55 159.11 78.06
C ILE A 331 102.01 159.53 77.83
N ALA A 332 102.47 159.67 76.58
CA ALA A 332 103.82 160.15 76.28
C ALA A 332 103.96 161.66 76.60
N GLU A 333 103.00 162.50 76.21
CA GLU A 333 103.01 163.92 76.57
C GLU A 333 102.78 164.14 78.08
N ALA A 334 101.89 163.36 78.68
CA ALA A 334 101.63 163.38 80.12
C ALA A 334 102.86 162.88 80.91
N ARG A 335 103.58 161.85 80.46
CA ARG A 335 104.85 161.43 81.07
C ARG A 335 105.92 162.51 80.97
N LYS A 336 106.06 163.17 79.81
CA LYS A 336 107.06 164.24 79.66
C LYS A 336 106.80 165.41 80.62
N LYS A 337 105.55 165.83 80.79
CA LYS A 337 105.14 166.82 81.82
C LYS A 337 105.23 166.28 83.25
N ALA A 338 104.93 164.99 83.44
CA ALA A 338 105.00 164.36 84.75
C ALA A 338 106.45 164.18 85.21
N GLU A 339 107.42 163.91 84.34
CA GLU A 339 108.83 163.79 84.70
C GLU A 339 109.42 165.14 85.15
N GLU A 340 109.01 166.25 84.52
CA GLU A 340 109.28 167.61 85.02
C GLU A 340 108.74 167.78 86.45
N ILE A 341 107.44 167.52 86.66
CA ILE A 341 106.76 167.66 87.97
C ILE A 341 107.28 166.67 89.03
N ILE A 342 107.64 165.44 88.65
CA ILE A 342 108.11 164.37 89.54
C ILE A 342 109.54 164.65 90.00
N SER A 343 110.39 165.25 89.16
CA SER A 343 111.72 165.72 89.56
C SER A 343 111.65 166.81 90.65
N GLU A 344 110.56 167.58 90.67
CA GLU A 344 110.29 168.61 91.68
C GLU A 344 109.58 168.03 92.92
N ALA A 345 108.63 167.10 92.73
CA ALA A 345 107.77 166.56 93.79
C ALA A 345 108.43 165.45 94.63
N VAL A 346 109.16 164.50 94.03
CA VAL A 346 109.76 163.35 94.75
C VAL A 346 110.97 163.75 95.63
N LYS A 347 111.27 165.05 95.68
CA LYS A 347 112.06 165.68 96.74
C LYS A 347 111.35 165.71 98.11
N ARG A 348 110.12 165.18 98.21
CA ARG A 348 109.31 165.06 99.43
C ARG A 348 108.49 163.75 99.42
N LEU A 349 108.48 163.05 100.57
CA LEU A 349 107.62 161.91 100.91
C LEU A 349 107.91 160.64 100.06
N GLU A 350 108.42 159.51 100.58
CA GLU A 350 108.52 159.02 101.97
C GLU A 350 107.20 159.02 102.77
N LYS A 351 106.36 157.98 102.59
CA LYS A 351 106.12 156.94 103.62
C LYS A 351 104.98 155.93 103.29
N GLU A 352 105.14 154.73 103.87
CA GLU A 352 104.12 153.74 104.29
C GLU A 352 103.31 152.91 103.25
N PRO A 353 102.75 151.71 103.63
CA PRO A 353 102.61 150.58 102.70
C PRO A 353 101.32 149.69 102.76
N ALA A 354 101.08 148.93 101.67
CA ALA A 354 100.45 147.57 101.65
C ALA A 354 98.94 147.43 102.06
N PRO A 355 98.31 146.21 102.11
CA PRO A 355 98.34 145.09 101.14
C PRO A 355 96.95 144.67 100.50
N PRO A 356 96.24 143.53 100.77
CA PRO A 356 95.57 142.73 99.71
C PRO A 356 94.09 142.32 100.00
N VAL A 357 93.48 141.36 99.26
CA VAL A 357 92.49 140.31 99.71
C VAL A 357 91.93 139.46 98.53
N MET A 358 91.25 138.32 98.80
CA MET A 358 90.63 137.38 97.83
C MET A 358 89.13 137.03 98.12
N ALA A 359 88.50 136.32 97.16
CA ALA A 359 87.50 135.23 97.31
C ALA A 359 85.97 135.50 97.42
N GLY A 360 85.17 134.51 96.93
CA GLY A 360 83.70 134.35 97.08
C GLY A 360 82.84 134.71 95.85
N ALA A 361 81.69 134.09 95.53
CA ALA A 361 81.01 132.89 96.07
C ALA A 361 79.91 132.32 95.10
N ARG A 362 79.23 131.21 95.50
CA ARG A 362 78.16 130.39 94.84
C ARG A 362 76.78 131.13 94.74
N PRO A 363 75.66 130.62 94.11
CA PRO A 363 75.01 129.29 94.33
C PRO A 363 74.31 128.58 93.10
N GLU A 364 73.55 127.51 93.39
CA GLU A 364 72.69 126.62 92.55
C GLU A 364 71.19 126.76 92.99
N PRO A 365 70.20 125.85 92.76
CA PRO A 365 69.93 124.76 91.77
C PRO A 365 68.76 125.11 90.77
N VAL A 366 67.70 124.38 90.31
CA VAL A 366 66.94 123.08 90.50
C VAL A 366 66.00 122.88 89.23
N GLU A 367 65.22 121.82 88.88
CA GLU A 367 65.03 120.36 89.18
C GLU A 367 64.07 119.68 88.13
N PHE A 368 63.79 118.36 88.30
CA PHE A 368 62.65 117.52 87.82
C PHE A 368 62.47 117.03 86.35
N ALA A 369 61.71 115.92 86.23
CA ALA A 369 61.52 115.00 85.08
C ALA A 369 60.05 114.44 85.07
N PRO A 370 59.63 113.17 84.73
CA PRO A 370 60.34 111.92 84.35
C PRO A 370 59.71 111.10 83.17
N ALA A 371 60.09 109.82 83.07
CA ALA A 371 59.77 108.87 81.98
C ALA A 371 58.57 107.92 82.24
N VAL A 372 58.25 107.10 81.22
CA VAL A 372 57.43 105.86 81.27
C VAL A 372 58.08 104.79 80.35
N ALA A 373 57.92 103.49 80.63
CA ALA A 373 58.59 102.40 79.88
C ALA A 373 57.86 101.03 79.98
N ARG A 374 58.22 100.08 79.08
CA ARG A 374 57.99 98.60 79.02
C ARG A 374 57.45 98.12 77.64
N ALA A 375 57.42 96.81 77.28
CA ALA A 375 58.45 95.75 77.26
C ALA A 375 57.85 94.33 76.97
N MET A 376 58.58 93.50 76.20
CA MET A 376 58.53 92.00 76.15
C MET A 376 57.24 91.31 75.63
N PRO A 377 57.22 89.98 75.32
CA PRO A 377 58.31 88.97 75.23
C PRO A 377 58.36 88.19 73.87
N GLU A 378 59.02 87.02 73.89
CA GLU A 378 59.43 86.12 72.81
C GLU A 378 58.45 84.95 72.51
N GLU A 379 58.96 83.97 71.73
CA GLU A 379 58.63 82.52 71.68
C GLU A 379 57.80 81.88 70.54
N GLU A 380 58.38 80.72 70.15
CA GLU A 380 58.03 79.55 69.35
C GLU A 380 56.65 79.37 68.66
N SER A 381 56.71 79.09 67.35
CA SER A 381 56.45 77.73 66.79
C SER A 381 56.89 77.69 65.32
N LEU A 382 57.77 76.78 64.89
CA LEU A 382 57.61 75.33 64.69
C LEU A 382 56.59 74.93 63.61
N ASP A 383 57.13 74.67 62.42
CA ASP A 383 57.04 73.40 61.70
C ASP A 383 55.67 72.92 61.13
N LYS A 384 55.68 72.55 59.84
CA LYS A 384 54.62 71.88 59.04
C LYS A 384 53.32 72.67 58.75
N LEU A 385 53.08 72.93 57.46
CA LEU A 385 52.13 72.07 56.73
C LEU A 385 52.41 71.99 55.21
N VAL A 386 53.09 70.91 54.83
CA VAL A 386 52.80 70.07 53.64
C VAL A 386 52.77 70.75 52.26
N ARG A 387 53.94 70.78 51.60
CA ARG A 387 54.06 70.10 50.29
C ARG A 387 54.23 68.61 50.54
N GLU A 388 53.68 67.78 49.65
CA GLU A 388 53.90 66.31 49.54
C GLU A 388 53.53 65.50 50.81
N ARG A 389 52.83 64.37 50.72
CA ARG A 389 53.28 63.16 50.04
C ARG A 389 52.20 62.08 50.19
N LEU A 390 51.98 61.28 49.16
CA LEU A 390 51.77 59.84 49.31
C LEU A 390 51.97 59.13 47.96
N GLU A 391 53.08 58.41 47.85
CA GLU A 391 53.21 57.33 46.88
C GLU A 391 52.26 56.18 47.25
N PHE A 392 52.00 55.26 46.30
CA PHE A 392 52.25 53.81 46.43
C PHE A 392 51.19 52.95 45.70
N ARG A 393 51.63 51.75 45.26
CA ARG A 393 50.90 50.75 44.45
C ARG A 393 50.47 51.17 43.04
N ALA A 394 50.29 50.25 42.09
CA ALA A 394 50.96 48.94 41.84
C ALA A 394 50.51 48.40 40.47
N GLN A 395 51.32 47.52 39.88
CA GLN A 395 50.93 46.35 39.09
C GLN A 395 49.64 46.47 38.23
N LEU A 396 49.79 46.63 36.90
CA LEU A 396 49.52 45.53 35.95
C LEU A 396 49.88 45.92 34.50
N ARG A 397 50.87 45.20 33.95
CA ARG A 397 50.95 44.77 32.54
C ARG A 397 50.31 43.36 32.46
N PRO A 398 50.05 42.75 31.29
CA PRO A 398 50.27 43.21 29.91
C PRO A 398 49.00 43.01 29.04
N GLU A 399 49.17 42.72 27.73
CA GLU A 399 48.18 42.08 26.81
C GLU A 399 47.01 42.98 26.32
N THR A 400 46.49 42.87 25.09
CA THR A 400 46.99 42.42 23.77
C THR A 400 46.09 43.07 22.68
N GLY A 401 46.47 43.02 21.39
CA GLY A 401 45.51 43.24 20.29
C GLY A 401 45.95 44.14 19.14
N GLU A 402 46.51 43.54 18.09
CA GLU A 402 46.57 44.14 16.75
C GLU A 402 45.23 43.93 16.01
N PRO A 403 44.70 44.92 15.28
CA PRO A 403 43.55 44.71 14.38
C PRO A 403 44.02 44.28 12.98
N ALA A 404 44.23 42.97 12.79
CA ALA A 404 44.34 42.36 11.46
C ALA A 404 42.94 42.22 10.80
N PRO A 405 42.82 42.22 9.46
CA PRO A 405 41.52 42.34 8.78
C PRO A 405 40.66 41.08 8.90
N GLN A 406 39.34 41.27 9.02
CA GLN A 406 38.37 40.18 9.10
C GLN A 406 38.29 39.40 7.78
N ALA A 407 38.23 38.07 7.90
CA ALA A 407 38.22 37.17 6.76
C ALA A 407 36.83 37.05 6.10
N VAL A 408 36.89 36.66 4.82
CA VAL A 408 35.78 36.21 3.95
C VAL A 408 34.70 35.45 4.73
N ALA A 409 33.44 35.90 4.60
CA ALA A 409 32.30 35.15 5.12
C ALA A 409 32.14 33.82 4.36
N THR A 410 32.10 32.71 5.09
CA THR A 410 31.77 31.40 4.54
C THR A 410 30.32 31.36 4.08
N VAL A 411 30.11 31.13 2.78
CA VAL A 411 28.79 30.79 2.23
C VAL A 411 28.35 29.44 2.81
N PRO A 412 27.13 29.31 3.34
CA PRO A 412 26.61 28.00 3.75
C PRO A 412 26.47 27.11 2.52
N GLU A 413 27.16 25.96 2.56
CA GLU A 413 27.16 24.96 1.50
C GLU A 413 25.76 24.38 1.31
N VAL A 414 25.09 24.76 0.21
CA VAL A 414 23.76 24.25 -0.14
C VAL A 414 23.91 22.79 -0.54
N GLN A 415 23.47 21.90 0.35
CA GLN A 415 23.37 20.47 0.06
C GLN A 415 22.49 20.28 -1.19
N PRO A 416 22.96 19.56 -2.23
CA PRO A 416 22.07 19.08 -3.26
C PRO A 416 21.19 17.99 -2.64
N ALA A 417 19.97 18.37 -2.24
CA ALA A 417 18.93 17.41 -1.90
C ALA A 417 18.65 16.58 -3.15
N ALA A 418 19.16 15.36 -3.16
CA ALA A 418 19.09 14.50 -4.33
C ALA A 418 17.64 14.06 -4.55
N GLU A 419 17.11 14.46 -5.72
CA GLU A 419 16.37 13.57 -6.61
C GLU A 419 15.18 12.86 -5.93
N GLU A 420 14.06 13.58 -5.84
CA GLU A 420 12.74 12.98 -5.59
C GLU A 420 12.53 11.84 -6.60
N ALA A 421 12.61 10.60 -6.12
CA ALA A 421 12.38 9.43 -6.96
C ALA A 421 10.94 9.47 -7.48
N GLU A 422 10.75 9.33 -8.80
CA GLU A 422 9.43 9.34 -9.44
C GLU A 422 8.54 8.21 -8.89
N GLU A 423 7.72 8.53 -7.88
CA GLU A 423 6.63 7.65 -7.44
C GLU A 423 5.56 7.64 -8.52
N LYS A 424 5.74 6.74 -9.50
CA LYS A 424 4.80 6.48 -10.57
C LYS A 424 3.42 6.22 -9.96
N PRO A 425 2.36 6.93 -10.37
CA PRO A 425 1.01 6.53 -10.03
C PRO A 425 0.73 5.18 -10.73
N GLU A 426 0.80 4.09 -9.98
CA GLU A 426 0.25 2.82 -10.45
C GLU A 426 -1.24 3.04 -10.76
N PRO A 427 -1.73 2.56 -11.92
CA PRO A 427 -3.13 2.71 -12.25
C PRO A 427 -3.94 1.86 -11.28
N GLN A 428 -4.64 2.51 -10.34
CA GLN A 428 -5.67 1.87 -9.52
C GLN A 428 -6.80 1.43 -10.44
N ALA A 429 -6.69 0.21 -10.96
CA ALA A 429 -7.83 -0.51 -11.50
C ALA A 429 -8.79 -0.73 -10.34
N GLU A 430 -9.95 -0.08 -10.38
CA GLU A 430 -11.09 -0.39 -9.51
C GLU A 430 -11.66 -1.76 -9.90
N GLU A 431 -10.88 -2.82 -9.65
CA GLU A 431 -11.38 -4.19 -9.67
C GLU A 431 -12.43 -4.28 -8.57
N LYS A 432 -13.70 -4.29 -8.99
CA LYS A 432 -14.85 -4.48 -8.10
C LYS A 432 -14.70 -5.82 -7.39
N THR A 433 -14.14 -5.78 -6.20
CA THR A 433 -14.25 -6.86 -5.22
C THR A 433 -15.73 -7.06 -4.95
N GLU A 434 -16.29 -8.16 -5.44
CA GLU A 434 -17.62 -8.60 -5.06
C GLU A 434 -17.61 -8.81 -3.54
N ALA A 435 -18.28 -7.90 -2.82
CA ALA A 435 -18.33 -7.94 -1.37
C ALA A 435 -18.92 -9.30 -0.95
N ALA A 436 -18.10 -10.11 -0.28
CA ALA A 436 -18.49 -11.44 0.16
C ALA A 436 -19.64 -11.30 1.16
N SER A 437 -20.88 -11.51 0.68
CA SER A 437 -22.09 -11.35 1.48
C SER A 437 -22.05 -12.33 2.65
N SER A 438 -21.83 -11.80 3.86
CA SER A 438 -21.88 -12.55 5.11
C SER A 438 -23.34 -12.88 5.48
N ASN A 439 -23.95 -13.72 4.65
CA ASN A 439 -25.21 -14.39 4.99
C ASN A 439 -24.91 -15.28 6.21
N GLY A 440 -25.35 -14.81 7.38
CA GLY A 440 -25.12 -15.43 8.69
C GLY A 440 -25.94 -16.70 8.92
N ASP A 441 -25.92 -17.63 7.97
CA ASP A 441 -26.37 -19.00 8.18
C ASP A 441 -25.42 -19.66 9.21
N GLY A 442 -25.99 -20.19 10.29
CA GLY A 442 -25.32 -20.34 11.60
C GLY A 442 -24.19 -21.36 11.75
N ASP A 443 -23.62 -21.86 10.65
CA ASP A 443 -22.63 -22.95 10.65
C ASP A 443 -21.20 -22.48 11.02
N GLY A 444 -20.95 -21.17 11.10
CA GLY A 444 -19.67 -20.60 11.54
C GLY A 444 -18.49 -20.81 10.57
N LEU A 445 -18.77 -21.18 9.32
CA LEU A 445 -17.77 -21.47 8.29
C LEU A 445 -17.44 -20.22 7.47
N TYR A 446 -16.15 -19.87 7.40
CA TYR A 446 -15.64 -18.72 6.66
C TYR A 446 -14.98 -19.12 5.34
N ARG A 447 -15.21 -18.34 4.28
CA ARG A 447 -14.59 -18.49 2.94
C ARG A 447 -14.42 -17.12 2.30
N GLY A 448 -13.41 -16.95 1.45
CA GLY A 448 -13.11 -15.68 0.77
C GLY A 448 -12.10 -14.84 1.54
N MET A 449 -12.19 -13.51 1.41
CA MET A 449 -11.36 -12.56 2.15
C MET A 449 -11.94 -12.34 3.55
N LEU A 450 -11.08 -12.33 4.58
CA LEU A 450 -11.48 -12.18 5.97
C LEU A 450 -10.48 -11.34 6.77
N GLU A 451 -10.99 -10.48 7.66
CA GLU A 451 -10.17 -9.68 8.56
C GLU A 451 -10.07 -10.32 9.97
N LEU A 452 -8.85 -10.43 10.48
CA LEU A 452 -8.58 -10.71 11.89
C LEU A 452 -8.16 -9.44 12.62
N ASP A 453 -8.96 -9.02 13.59
CA ASP A 453 -8.49 -8.10 14.64
C ASP A 453 -7.68 -8.92 15.65
N VAL A 454 -6.40 -8.60 15.84
CA VAL A 454 -5.53 -9.28 16.81
C VAL A 454 -5.09 -8.29 17.89
N THR A 455 -5.49 -8.53 19.12
CA THR A 455 -5.04 -7.80 20.31
C THR A 455 -4.03 -8.65 21.08
N SER A 456 -2.88 -8.08 21.44
CA SER A 456 -1.83 -8.79 22.19
C SER A 456 -1.16 -7.88 23.21
N GLU A 457 -0.96 -8.37 24.44
CA GLU A 457 -0.16 -7.67 25.46
C GLU A 457 1.35 -7.81 25.25
N ASP A 458 1.82 -8.89 24.62
CA ASP A 458 3.21 -9.05 24.17
C ASP A 458 3.27 -9.14 22.64
N ALA A 459 3.93 -8.18 22.00
CA ALA A 459 4.16 -8.16 20.56
C ALA A 459 4.94 -9.39 20.04
N LYS A 460 5.70 -10.09 20.90
CA LYS A 460 6.41 -11.33 20.56
C LYS A 460 5.48 -12.50 20.23
N GLN A 461 4.22 -12.48 20.67
CA GLN A 461 3.25 -13.51 20.30
C GLN A 461 2.77 -13.39 18.85
N ILE A 462 2.82 -12.20 18.26
CA ILE A 462 2.26 -11.94 16.92
C ILE A 462 3.01 -12.71 15.82
N PRO A 463 4.36 -12.75 15.78
CA PRO A 463 5.09 -13.62 14.84
C PRO A 463 4.83 -15.12 15.04
N VAL A 464 4.63 -15.57 16.29
CA VAL A 464 4.32 -16.97 16.61
C VAL A 464 2.92 -17.34 16.08
N PHE A 465 1.96 -16.45 16.28
CA PHE A 465 0.59 -16.60 15.78
C PHE A 465 0.54 -16.58 14.24
N LEU A 466 1.23 -15.64 13.59
CA LEU A 466 1.38 -15.59 12.12
C LEU A 466 1.98 -16.89 11.56
N SER A 467 3.03 -17.43 12.19
CA SER A 467 3.65 -18.69 11.76
C SER A 467 2.70 -19.88 11.87
N GLN A 468 1.79 -19.89 12.84
CA GLN A 468 0.78 -20.93 13.01
C GLN A 468 -0.41 -20.76 12.04
N LEU A 469 -0.83 -19.53 11.74
CA LEU A 469 -1.80 -19.27 10.67
C LEU A 469 -1.28 -19.76 9.31
N GLN A 470 -0.02 -19.49 8.98
CA GLN A 470 0.62 -19.93 7.73
C GLN A 470 0.77 -21.46 7.59
N GLN A 471 0.56 -22.23 8.67
CA GLN A 471 0.56 -23.70 8.65
C GLN A 471 -0.85 -24.29 8.39
N LEU A 472 -1.90 -23.48 8.34
CA LEU A 472 -3.26 -23.95 8.08
C LEU A 472 -3.49 -24.19 6.58
N PRO A 473 -3.89 -25.40 6.15
CA PRO A 473 -4.18 -25.65 4.74
C PRO A 473 -5.43 -24.88 4.29
N ASN A 474 -5.41 -24.38 3.05
CA ASN A 474 -6.46 -23.55 2.42
C ASN A 474 -6.61 -22.13 2.96
N LEU A 475 -5.64 -21.65 3.75
CA LEU A 475 -5.61 -20.30 4.30
C LEU A 475 -4.29 -19.62 3.93
N GLN A 476 -4.37 -18.42 3.37
CA GLN A 476 -3.21 -17.61 2.98
C GLN A 476 -3.27 -16.26 3.69
N VAL A 477 -2.17 -15.87 4.34
CA VAL A 477 -2.02 -14.49 4.86
C VAL A 477 -1.73 -13.57 3.68
N VAL A 478 -2.63 -12.62 3.42
CA VAL A 478 -2.52 -11.67 2.30
C VAL A 478 -1.79 -10.41 2.73
N SER A 479 -2.13 -9.85 3.89
CA SER A 479 -1.44 -8.69 4.45
C SER A 479 -1.47 -8.68 5.99
N PHE A 480 -0.46 -8.06 6.57
CA PHE A 480 -0.33 -7.81 8.00
C PHE A 480 -0.09 -6.32 8.23
N LYS A 481 -0.87 -5.71 9.12
CA LYS A 481 -0.77 -4.28 9.44
C LYS A 481 -0.86 -4.06 10.95
N GLY A 482 0.28 -3.75 11.57
CA GLY A 482 0.30 -3.27 12.95
C GLY A 482 -0.43 -1.94 13.09
N LEU A 483 -1.23 -1.79 14.15
CA LEU A 483 -1.96 -0.57 14.47
C LEU A 483 -1.39 0.08 15.75
N PRO A 484 -1.46 1.41 15.90
CA PRO A 484 -1.08 2.06 17.15
C PRO A 484 -1.97 1.56 18.30
N GLY A 485 -1.35 1.21 19.43
CA GLY A 485 -2.03 0.66 20.60
C GLY A 485 -1.93 -0.87 20.79
N GLY A 486 -1.07 -1.57 20.03
CA GLY A 486 -0.80 -3.00 20.24
C GLY A 486 -1.74 -3.96 19.50
N ASN A 487 -2.77 -3.42 18.84
CA ASN A 487 -3.60 -4.18 17.90
C ASN A 487 -2.87 -4.42 16.57
N SER A 488 -3.25 -5.46 15.84
CA SER A 488 -2.80 -5.74 14.48
C SER A 488 -3.94 -6.30 13.64
N LEU A 489 -4.08 -5.80 12.41
CA LEU A 489 -5.03 -6.30 11.42
C LEU A 489 -4.32 -7.32 10.54
N ILE A 490 -4.89 -8.52 10.39
CA ILE A 490 -4.39 -9.56 9.48
C ILE A 490 -5.47 -9.90 8.48
N VAL A 491 -5.20 -9.71 7.19
CA VAL A 491 -6.14 -10.06 6.11
C VAL A 491 -5.78 -11.44 5.58
N LEU A 492 -6.77 -12.33 5.53
CA LEU A 492 -6.65 -13.72 5.10
C LEU A 492 -7.46 -13.97 3.84
N ALA A 493 -6.95 -14.82 2.94
CA ALA A 493 -7.71 -15.44 1.87
C ALA A 493 -7.95 -16.92 2.22
N ILE A 494 -9.21 -17.36 2.16
CA ILE A 494 -9.66 -18.69 2.58
C ILE A 494 -10.36 -19.38 1.41
N SER A 495 -9.69 -20.36 0.79
CA SER A 495 -10.15 -20.99 -0.47
C SER A 495 -11.37 -21.91 -0.28
N HIS A 496 -11.41 -22.61 0.87
CA HIS A 496 -12.43 -23.59 1.24
C HIS A 496 -13.06 -23.22 2.59
N PRO A 497 -14.36 -23.46 2.82
CA PRO A 497 -15.03 -23.11 4.09
C PRO A 497 -14.35 -23.72 5.32
N LEU A 498 -13.97 -22.89 6.30
CA LEU A 498 -13.30 -23.32 7.54
C LEU A 498 -13.99 -22.74 8.79
N PRO A 499 -14.14 -23.51 9.89
CA PRO A 499 -14.63 -23.02 11.18
C PRO A 499 -13.51 -22.24 11.90
N LEU A 500 -13.15 -21.09 11.35
CA LEU A 500 -11.91 -20.40 11.70
C LEU A 500 -11.79 -20.02 13.19
N PRO A 501 -12.84 -19.52 13.89
CA PRO A 501 -12.75 -19.23 15.32
C PRO A 501 -12.35 -20.47 16.15
N ASP A 502 -12.89 -21.65 15.84
CA ASP A 502 -12.57 -22.90 16.56
C ASP A 502 -11.16 -23.42 16.26
N ILE A 503 -10.61 -23.13 15.08
CA ILE A 503 -9.24 -23.46 14.72
C ILE A 503 -8.27 -22.50 15.44
N ILE A 504 -8.51 -21.19 15.35
CA ILE A 504 -7.69 -20.15 15.99
C ILE A 504 -7.71 -20.34 17.53
N LYS A 505 -8.86 -20.62 18.15
CA LYS A 505 -8.99 -20.84 19.60
C LYS A 505 -8.21 -22.06 20.12
N ARG A 506 -7.75 -22.97 19.25
CA ARG A 506 -6.89 -24.12 19.61
C ARG A 506 -5.40 -23.81 19.49
N MET A 507 -5.01 -22.65 18.94
CA MET A 507 -3.61 -22.26 18.81
C MET A 507 -3.00 -21.89 20.17
N PRO A 508 -1.82 -22.42 20.55
CA PRO A 508 -1.15 -22.08 21.81
C PRO A 508 -1.08 -20.60 22.20
N PRO A 509 -0.76 -19.62 21.31
CA PRO A 509 -0.70 -18.21 21.67
C PRO A 509 -2.07 -17.56 21.92
N VAL A 510 -3.19 -18.17 21.49
CA VAL A 510 -4.52 -17.55 21.53
C VAL A 510 -5.19 -17.77 22.88
N GLU A 511 -5.69 -16.72 23.50
CA GLU A 511 -6.54 -16.77 24.69
C GLU A 511 -8.02 -16.93 24.32
N SER A 512 -8.48 -16.11 23.37
CA SER A 512 -9.85 -16.20 22.84
C SER A 512 -9.91 -15.84 21.36
N ALA A 513 -10.89 -16.43 20.66
CA ALA A 513 -11.26 -16.06 19.29
C ALA A 513 -12.79 -15.97 19.23
N VAL A 514 -13.31 -14.87 18.70
CA VAL A 514 -14.75 -14.55 18.68
C VAL A 514 -15.14 -13.99 17.31
N ALA A 515 -16.19 -14.54 16.71
CA ALA A 515 -16.75 -14.07 15.45
C ALA A 515 -17.22 -12.60 15.55
N LYS A 516 -16.99 -11.84 14.47
CA LYS A 516 -17.57 -10.53 14.17
C LYS A 516 -18.25 -10.60 12.80
N ASP A 517 -19.13 -9.64 12.51
CA ASP A 517 -19.96 -9.61 11.28
C ASP A 517 -19.15 -9.72 9.97
N ASN A 518 -17.94 -9.15 9.95
CA ASN A 518 -17.01 -9.17 8.81
C ASN A 518 -15.63 -9.80 9.15
N GLY A 519 -15.48 -10.49 10.28
CA GLY A 519 -14.14 -10.88 10.76
C GLY A 519 -14.12 -11.82 11.96
N VAL A 520 -12.94 -11.99 12.56
CA VAL A 520 -12.76 -12.68 13.85
C VAL A 520 -11.83 -11.85 14.73
N ASN A 521 -12.27 -11.56 15.96
CA ASN A 521 -11.45 -10.91 16.97
C ASN A 521 -10.66 -11.97 17.75
N VAL A 522 -9.35 -11.77 17.89
CA VAL A 522 -8.40 -12.72 18.48
C VAL A 522 -7.60 -12.02 19.58
N VAL A 523 -7.69 -12.52 20.80
CA VAL A 523 -6.86 -12.07 21.92
C VAL A 523 -5.72 -13.06 22.11
N LEU A 524 -4.48 -12.60 22.10
CA LEU A 524 -3.29 -13.41 22.38
C LEU A 524 -2.91 -13.33 23.87
N LYS A 525 -2.52 -14.46 24.45
CA LYS A 525 -2.12 -14.57 25.86
C LYS A 525 -0.86 -13.73 26.12
N ALA A 526 -0.82 -13.06 27.27
CA ALA A 526 0.45 -12.56 27.81
C ALA A 526 1.46 -13.70 28.02
N LEU A 527 2.74 -13.44 27.74
CA LEU A 527 3.82 -14.36 28.09
C LEU A 527 4.02 -14.34 29.61
N ALA A 528 3.79 -15.47 30.27
CA ALA A 528 4.25 -15.69 31.63
C ALA A 528 5.79 -15.82 31.61
N PHE A 529 6.46 -14.80 32.17
CA PHE A 529 7.92 -14.73 32.34
C PHE A 529 8.39 -15.40 33.65
#